data_AF-A0A9P0APU3-F1
#
_entry.id   AF-A0A9P0APU3-F1
#
_cell.length_a   1.000
_cell.length_b   1.000
_cell.length_c   1.000
_cell.angle_alpha   90.00
_cell.angle_beta   90.00
_cell.angle_gamma   90.00
#
_symmetry.space_group_name_H-M   'P 1'
#
loop_
_entity.id
_entity.type
_entity.pdbx_description
1 polymer ?
#
loop_
_entity_poly.entity_id
_entity_poly.type
_entity_poly.pdbx_seq_one_letter_code
_entity_poly.pdbx_strand_id
1 'polypeptide(L)'
;MEVELSEKDLGFLVEPGDQVVTKGRTLRLDCKPAVARPYSVTWFDGYFTGSMVPVNLSDPRIRVENNGSLTYKKFKVRTSSLTPLA
;
A
#
# COMPACT_ATOMS: atom_id res chain seq x y z
N MET A 1 2.57 -16.55 -28.47
CA MET A 1 1.32 -15.76 -28.43
C MET A 1 1.40 -14.95 -27.15
N GLU A 2 1.94 -13.73 -27.25
CA GLU A 2 1.98 -12.79 -26.12
C GLU A 2 0.65 -12.05 -26.14
N VAL A 3 -0.11 -12.16 -25.05
CA VAL A 3 -1.37 -11.42 -24.90
C VAL A 3 -0.97 -10.03 -24.45
N GLU A 4 -1.01 -9.06 -25.37
CA GLU A 4 -0.88 -7.65 -25.01
C GLU A 4 -2.11 -7.25 -24.19
N LEU A 5 -1.95 -7.17 -22.87
CA LEU A 5 -2.94 -6.60 -21.96
C LEU A 5 -3.01 -5.10 -22.25
N SER A 6 -4.18 -4.60 -22.66
CA SER A 6 -4.41 -3.16 -22.81
C SER A 6 -4.31 -2.49 -21.44
N GLU A 7 -3.84 -1.23 -21.33
CA GLU A 7 -3.87 -0.48 -20.06
C GLU A 7 -5.28 -0.44 -19.42
N LYS A 8 -6.33 -0.61 -20.22
CA LYS A 8 -7.72 -0.73 -19.74
C LYS A 8 -8.04 -2.07 -19.06
N ASP A 9 -7.24 -3.10 -19.28
CA ASP A 9 -7.35 -4.41 -18.63
C ASP A 9 -6.52 -4.49 -17.33
N LEU A 10 -5.70 -3.47 -17.03
CA LEU A 10 -4.88 -3.35 -15.82
C LEU A 10 -5.58 -2.56 -14.70
N GLY A 11 -6.89 -2.76 -14.55
CA GLY A 11 -7.69 -2.13 -13.50
C GLY A 11 -7.63 -2.84 -12.14
N PHE A 12 -8.35 -2.29 -11.16
CA PHE A 12 -8.60 -2.94 -9.88
C PHE A 12 -10.06 -3.40 -9.79
N LEU A 13 -10.30 -4.64 -9.35
CA LEU A 13 -11.61 -5.10 -8.89
C LEU A 13 -11.93 -4.52 -7.50
N VAL A 14 -10.89 -4.31 -6.70
CA VAL A 14 -10.95 -3.59 -5.42
C VAL A 14 -9.79 -2.60 -5.41
N GLU A 15 -10.12 -1.33 -5.56
CA GLU A 15 -9.16 -0.24 -5.47
C GLU A 15 -8.85 0.08 -4.01
N PRO A 16 -7.58 0.33 -3.67
CA PRO A 16 -7.23 0.75 -2.32
C PRO A 16 -7.77 2.14 -2.02
N GLY A 17 -8.71 2.22 -1.07
CA GLY A 17 -9.31 3.47 -0.60
C GLY A 17 -8.60 4.06 0.62
N ASP A 18 -8.94 5.32 0.91
CA ASP A 18 -8.46 6.02 2.09
C ASP A 18 -9.04 5.40 3.37
N GLN A 19 -8.22 5.29 4.42
CA GLN A 19 -8.65 4.81 5.73
C GLN A 19 -8.05 5.67 6.85
N VAL A 20 -8.92 6.14 7.76
CA VAL A 20 -8.49 6.75 9.02
C VAL A 20 -8.21 5.65 10.03
N VAL A 21 -6.97 5.58 10.52
CA VAL A 21 -6.53 4.56 11.47
C VAL A 21 -5.93 5.19 12.72
N THR A 22 -6.29 4.66 13.89
CA THR A 22 -5.68 5.06 15.16
C THR A 22 -4.27 4.45 15.30
N LYS A 23 -3.32 5.26 15.79
CA LYS A 23 -1.96 4.80 16.12
C LYS A 23 -2.00 3.50 16.96
N GLY A 24 -1.15 2.55 16.60
CA GLY A 24 -1.04 1.26 17.28
C GLY A 24 -2.08 0.21 16.86
N ARG A 25 -3.09 0.57 16.06
CA ARG A 25 -4.04 -0.38 15.48
C ARG A 25 -3.51 -0.98 14.19
N THR A 26 -4.16 -2.03 13.70
CA THR A 26 -3.83 -2.64 12.41
C THR A 26 -4.54 -1.85 11.31
N LEU A 27 -3.75 -1.37 10.35
CA LEU A 27 -4.23 -0.83 9.08
C LEU A 27 -4.36 -1.98 8.08
N ARG A 28 -5.44 -1.99 7.30
CA ARG A 28 -5.61 -2.93 6.21
C ARG A 28 -6.17 -2.19 4.99
N LEU A 29 -5.37 -2.10 3.95
CA LEU A 29 -5.77 -1.52 2.68
C LEU A 29 -6.03 -2.65 1.70
N ASP A 30 -7.29 -2.84 1.34
CA ASP A 30 -7.67 -3.90 0.42
C ASP A 30 -7.29 -3.51 -1.00
N CYS A 31 -6.81 -4.50 -1.76
CA CYS A 31 -6.44 -4.37 -3.16
C CYS A 31 -6.70 -5.71 -3.84
N LYS A 32 -7.27 -5.66 -5.05
CA LYS A 32 -7.45 -6.83 -5.92
C LYS A 32 -7.33 -6.39 -7.38
N PRO A 33 -6.24 -6.74 -8.09
CA PRO A 33 -6.12 -6.47 -9.52
C PRO A 33 -7.22 -7.18 -10.34
N ALA A 34 -7.62 -6.59 -11.46
CA ALA A 34 -8.57 -7.14 -12.43
C ALA A 34 -7.93 -8.12 -13.43
N VAL A 35 -6.74 -8.63 -13.09
CA VAL A 35 -6.00 -9.60 -13.90
C VAL A 35 -5.96 -10.97 -13.21
N ALA A 36 -6.04 -12.03 -14.01
CA ALA A 36 -5.74 -13.37 -13.54
C ALA A 36 -4.25 -13.48 -13.17
N ARG A 37 -3.91 -14.36 -12.22
CA ARG A 37 -2.51 -14.63 -11.90
C ARG A 37 -1.77 -15.22 -13.11
N PRO A 38 -0.45 -14.96 -13.26
CA PRO A 38 0.44 -14.30 -12.29
C PRO A 38 0.42 -12.76 -12.37
N TYR A 39 0.53 -12.10 -11.22
CA TYR A 39 0.72 -10.65 -11.12
C TYR A 39 1.55 -10.32 -9.88
N SER A 40 2.17 -9.13 -9.87
CA SER A 40 2.84 -8.55 -8.70
C SER A 40 2.14 -7.26 -8.28
N VAL A 41 2.11 -6.98 -6.97
CA VAL A 41 1.57 -5.74 -6.42
C VAL A 41 2.64 -5.06 -5.58
N THR A 42 2.86 -3.78 -5.86
CA THR A 42 3.82 -2.94 -5.13
C THR A 42 3.06 -1.80 -4.46
N TRP A 43 3.28 -1.63 -3.16
CA TRP A 43 2.72 -0.53 -2.39
C TRP A 43 3.74 0.58 -2.23
N PHE A 44 3.27 1.82 -2.38
CA PHE A 44 4.08 3.02 -2.19
C PHE A 44 3.50 3.83 -1.02
N ASP A 45 4.40 4.31 -0.16
CA ASP A 45 4.15 5.35 0.81
C ASP A 45 4.31 6.69 0.10
N GLY A 46 3.18 7.29 -0.27
CA GLY A 46 3.12 8.59 -0.91
C GLY A 46 2.59 9.65 0.04
N TYR A 47 3.32 10.76 0.17
CA TYR A 47 2.69 12.00 0.67
C TYR A 47 1.90 12.66 -0.46
N PHE A 48 0.89 13.44 -0.10
CA PHE A 48 0.19 14.37 -0.99
C PHE A 48 1.15 15.37 -1.71
N THR A 49 2.45 15.36 -1.37
CA THR A 49 3.52 16.20 -1.94
C THR A 49 4.27 15.58 -3.12
N GLY A 50 3.84 14.43 -3.65
CA GLY A 50 4.33 13.89 -4.94
C GLY A 50 5.58 13.00 -4.89
N SER A 51 6.12 12.70 -3.70
CA SER A 51 7.15 11.67 -3.55
C SER A 51 6.52 10.33 -3.18
N MET A 52 6.70 9.34 -4.04
CA MET A 52 6.27 7.94 -3.83
C MET A 52 7.49 7.09 -3.48
N VAL A 53 7.54 6.59 -2.25
CA VAL A 53 8.62 5.70 -1.79
C VAL A 53 8.04 4.30 -1.61
N PRO A 54 8.67 3.22 -2.12
CA PRO A 54 8.18 1.87 -1.86
C PRO A 54 8.02 1.59 -0.37
N VAL A 55 6.92 0.95 0.00
CA VAL A 55 6.70 0.54 1.38
C VAL A 55 7.82 -0.42 1.80
N ASN A 56 8.42 -0.17 2.97
CA ASN A 56 9.52 -0.99 3.49
C ASN A 56 9.02 -2.36 3.99
N LEU A 57 9.06 -3.38 3.11
CA LEU A 57 8.65 -4.75 3.43
C LEU A 57 9.61 -5.48 4.38
N SER A 58 10.77 -4.91 4.70
CA SER A 58 11.64 -5.43 5.77
C SER A 58 11.09 -5.14 7.17
N ASP A 59 10.09 -4.24 7.31
CA ASP A 59 9.39 -4.05 8.57
C ASP A 59 8.47 -5.27 8.83
N PRO A 60 8.70 -6.06 9.90
CA PRO A 60 7.94 -7.28 10.16
C PRO A 60 6.45 -7.03 10.46
N ARG A 61 6.05 -5.78 10.62
CA ARG A 61 4.66 -5.37 10.82
C ARG A 61 3.90 -5.21 9.51
N ILE A 62 4.61 -5.11 8.39
CA ILE A 62 4.05 -4.83 7.08
C ILE A 62 4.08 -6.10 6.24
N ARG A 63 2.96 -6.41 5.58
CA ARG A 63 2.83 -7.58 4.72
C ARG A 63 1.92 -7.26 3.54
N VAL A 64 2.35 -7.66 2.34
CA VAL A 64 1.46 -7.72 1.17
C VAL A 64 0.91 -9.13 1.08
N GLU A 65 -0.41 -9.26 1.12
CA GLU A 65 -1.10 -10.54 1.05
C GLU A 65 -1.18 -11.05 -0.39
N ASN A 66 -1.49 -12.34 -0.57
CA ASN A 66 -1.55 -12.98 -1.90
C ASN A 66 -2.57 -12.34 -2.87
N ASN A 67 -3.57 -11.62 -2.36
CA ASN A 67 -4.53 -10.90 -3.19
C ASN A 67 -4.03 -9.51 -3.61
N GLY A 68 -2.92 -9.02 -3.04
CA GLY A 68 -2.38 -7.68 -3.25
C GLY A 68 -2.66 -6.70 -2.10
N SER A 69 -3.48 -7.08 -1.11
CA SER A 69 -3.84 -6.20 0.01
C SER A 69 -2.66 -5.95 0.95
N LEU A 70 -2.57 -4.76 1.54
CA LEU A 70 -1.53 -4.40 2.50
C LEU A 70 -2.07 -4.52 3.92
N THR A 71 -1.40 -5.30 4.76
CA THR A 71 -1.59 -5.31 6.21
C THR A 71 -0.43 -4.59 6.88
N TYR A 72 -0.72 -3.59 7.72
CA TYR A 72 0.27 -2.94 8.57
C TYR A 72 -0.17 -2.99 10.04
N LYS A 73 0.41 -3.92 10.80
CA LYS A 73 0.16 -4.12 12.23
C LYS A 73 0.82 -3.03 13.08
N LYS A 74 0.19 -2.64 14.19
CA LYS A 74 0.73 -1.62 15.11
C LYS A 74 1.16 -0.36 14.33
N PHE A 75 0.24 0.19 13.54
CA PHE A 75 0.47 1.32 12.65
C PHE A 75 1.13 2.47 13.41
N LYS A 76 2.23 3.00 12.85
CA LYS A 76 2.94 4.15 13.41
C LYS A 76 2.68 5.34 12.52
N VAL A 77 2.24 6.43 13.14
CA VAL A 77 2.33 7.75 12.54
C VAL A 77 3.82 8.08 12.45
N ARG A 78 4.28 8.54 11.27
CA ARG A 78 5.58 9.20 11.20
C ARG A 78 5.51 10.43 12.10
N THR A 79 6.17 10.37 13.25
CA THR A 79 6.47 11.58 14.01
C THR A 79 7.46 12.39 13.17
N SER A 80 6.99 13.43 12.49
CA SER A 80 7.86 14.53 12.11
C SER A 80 8.52 14.98 13.41
N SER A 81 9.84 14.87 13.52
CA SER A 81 10.60 15.43 14.62
C SER A 81 10.52 16.96 14.54
N LEU A 82 9.38 17.53 14.90
CA LEU A 82 9.29 18.91 15.35
C LEU A 82 9.71 18.88 16.80
N THR A 83 11.02 18.87 17.03
CA THR A 83 11.59 19.20 18.33
C THR A 83 11.09 20.61 18.66
N PRO A 84 10.32 20.82 19.75
CA PRO A 84 10.11 22.18 20.23
C PRO A 84 11.49 22.69 20.65
N LEU A 85 11.94 23.79 20.06
CA LEU A 85 13.07 24.55 20.58
C LEU A 85 12.65 25.01 21.99
N ALA A 86 13.30 24.43 23.00
CA ALA A 86 13.28 24.92 24.37
C ALA A 86 14.31 26.06 24.51
#